data_AF-A0A939YJ06-F1
#
_entry.id   AF-A0A939YJ06-F1
#
_cell.length_a   1.000
_cell.length_b   1.000
_cell.length_c   1.000
_cell.angle_alpha   90.00
_cell.angle_beta   90.00
_cell.angle_gamma   90.00
#
_symmetry.space_group_name_H-M   'P 1'
#
loop_
_entity.id
_entity.type
_entity.pdbx_description
1 polymer ?
#
loop_
_entity_poly.entity_id
_entity_poly.type
_entity_poly.pdbx_seq_one_letter_code
_entity_poly.pdbx_strand_id
1 'polypeptide(L)' 'MSSSISNTERAEVIAQALPYIKRYVGKTVVIKYGGSAMINDDLKHQVMKDIVLAWLIGIKIVLIHGGGSEISELMEKVGK' A
#
# COMPACT_ATOMS: atom_id res chain seq x y z
N MET A 1 9.56 17.02 -14.23
CA MET A 1 11.00 16.91 -13.92
C MET A 1 11.32 15.46 -13.62
N SER A 2 11.91 14.72 -14.55
CA SER A 2 12.49 13.41 -14.24
C SER A 2 13.94 13.65 -13.81
N SER A 3 14.20 13.75 -12.51
CA SER A 3 15.57 13.62 -12.02
C SER A 3 15.97 12.15 -12.20
N SER A 4 16.99 11.92 -13.03
CA SER A 4 17.58 10.60 -13.23
C SER A 4 18.37 10.23 -11.97
N ILE A 5 17.76 9.48 -11.05
CA ILE A 5 18.45 8.93 -9.87
C ILE A 5 19.50 7.91 -10.34
N SER A 6 20.77 8.16 -10.02
CA SER A 6 21.89 7.28 -10.32
C SER A 6 21.79 5.94 -9.57
N ASN A 7 22.49 4.91 -10.05
CA ASN A 7 22.49 3.60 -9.38
C ASN A 7 23.07 3.69 -7.96
N THR A 8 24.06 4.55 -7.73
CA THR A 8 24.65 4.78 -6.41
C THR A 8 23.63 5.38 -5.45
N GLU A 9 22.91 6.42 -5.88
CA GLU A 9 21.86 7.04 -5.05
C GLU A 9 20.71 6.05 -4.77
N ARG A 10 20.32 5.21 -5.74
CA ARG A 10 19.32 4.15 -5.50
C ARG A 10 19.80 3.13 -4.48
N ALA A 11 21.04 2.67 -4.60
CA ALA A 11 21.63 1.73 -3.66
C ALA A 11 21.70 2.31 -2.25
N GLU A 12 22.03 3.60 -2.12
CA GLU A 12 22.07 4.31 -0.84
C GLU A 12 20.69 4.39 -0.19
N VAL A 13 19.64 4.73 -0.95
CA VAL A 13 18.25 4.76 -0.43
C VAL A 13 17.83 3.38 0.07
N ILE A 14 18.12 2.31 -0.67
CA ILE A 14 17.80 0.93 -0.25
C ILE A 14 18.61 0.56 1.00
N ALA A 15 19.89 0.91 1.07
CA ALA A 15 20.73 0.64 2.22
C ALA A 15 20.20 1.34 3.49
N GLN A 16 19.75 2.59 3.38
CA GLN A 16 19.12 3.33 4.46
C GLN A 16 17.78 2.71 4.91
N ALA A 17 17.06 2.03 4.01
CA ALA A 17 15.82 1.32 4.32
C ALA A 17 16.04 -0.03 5.04
N LEU A 18 17.22 -0.66 4.90
CA LEU A 18 17.50 -2.01 5.44
C LEU A 18 17.20 -2.19 6.94
N PRO A 19 17.53 -1.24 7.84
CA PRO A 19 17.20 -1.38 9.26
C PRO A 19 15.69 -1.53 9.52
N TYR A 20 14.87 -0.81 8.75
CA TYR A 20 13.41 -0.88 8.83
C TYR A 20 12.89 -2.21 8.29
N ILE A 21 13.43 -2.68 7.15
CA ILE A 21 13.08 -3.98 6.58
C ILE A 21 13.36 -5.08 7.61
N LYS A 22 14.59 -5.14 8.14
CA LYS A 22 15.00 -6.14 9.15
C LYS A 22 14.11 -6.15 10.38
N ARG A 23 13.59 -4.99 10.81
CA ARG A 23 12.68 -4.88 11.96
C ARG A 23 11.36 -5.62 11.74
N TYR A 24 10.86 -5.66 10.50
CA TYR A 24 9.53 -6.18 10.17
C TYR A 24 9.52 -7.51 9.43
N VAL A 25 10.66 -8.01 8.94
CA VAL A 25 10.74 -9.36 8.35
C VAL A 25 10.17 -10.41 9.33
N GLY A 26 9.26 -11.25 8.81
CA GLY A 26 8.59 -12.31 9.56
C GLY A 26 7.50 -11.83 10.53
N LYS A 27 7.36 -10.52 10.75
CA LYS A 27 6.32 -9.91 11.58
C LYS A 27 5.01 -9.80 10.81
N THR A 28 3.90 -9.80 11.55
CA THR A 28 2.57 -9.53 10.99
C THR A 28 2.28 -8.04 11.11
N VAL A 29 1.96 -7.40 9.99
CA VAL A 29 1.56 -6.00 9.90
C VAL A 29 0.13 -5.93 9.38
N VAL A 30 -0.74 -5.29 10.16
CA VAL A 30 -2.13 -5.05 9.77
C VAL A 30 -2.20 -3.69 9.08
N ILE A 31 -2.66 -3.67 7.83
CA ILE A 31 -2.81 -2.46 7.03
C ILE A 31 -4.31 -2.18 6.89
N LYS A 32 -4.78 -1.06 7.46
CA LYS A 32 -6.13 -0.57 7.21
C LYS A 32 -6.13 0.29 5.95
N TYR A 33 -6.74 -0.23 4.89
CA TYR A 33 -6.94 0.46 3.63
C TYR A 33 -8.31 1.14 3.62
N GLY A 34 -8.31 2.47 3.75
CA GLY A 34 -9.54 3.28 3.87
C GLY A 34 -10.20 3.60 2.53
N GLY A 35 -11.52 3.80 2.54
CA GLY A 35 -12.34 4.03 1.34
C GLY A 35 -11.91 5.24 0.50
N SER A 36 -11.41 6.33 1.11
CA SER A 36 -10.91 7.50 0.36
C SER A 36 -9.75 7.15 -0.59
N ALA A 37 -8.97 6.11 -0.26
CA ALA A 37 -7.88 5.65 -1.11
C ALA A 37 -8.32 4.65 -2.18
N MET A 38 -9.60 4.23 -2.19
CA MET A 38 -10.20 3.28 -3.15
C MET A 38 -10.88 3.95 -4.34
N ILE A 39 -11.05 5.28 -4.30
CA ILE A 39 -11.80 6.03 -5.31
C ILE A 39 -10.99 6.16 -6.61
N ASN A 40 -9.67 6.31 -6.49
CA ASN A 40 -8.78 6.52 -7.63
C ASN A 40 -8.05 5.19 -7.98
N ASP A 41 -8.16 4.76 -9.24
CA ASP A 41 -7.55 3.52 -9.74
C ASP A 41 -6.03 3.52 -9.69
N ASP A 42 -5.38 4.66 -9.98
CA ASP A 42 -3.92 4.79 -9.89
C ASP A 42 -3.47 4.67 -8.43
N LEU A 43 -4.20 5.30 -7.50
CA LEU A 43 -3.90 5.21 -6.07
C LEU A 43 -4.11 3.80 -5.54
N LYS A 44 -5.19 3.12 -5.95
CA LYS A 44 -5.42 1.69 -5.69
C LYS A 44 -4.23 0.87 -6.12
N HIS A 45 -3.77 1.06 -7.36
CA HIS A 45 -2.67 0.29 -7.91
C HIS A 45 -1.34 0.57 -7.21
N GLN A 46 -1.07 1.82 -6.83
CA GLN A 46 0.12 2.19 -6.06
C GLN A 46 0.12 1.55 -4.67
N VAL A 47 -0.99 1.63 -3.93
CA VAL A 47 -1.11 1.00 -2.61
C VAL A 47 -0.93 -0.52 -2.70
N MET A 48 -1.49 -1.16 -3.72
CA MET A 48 -1.30 -2.60 -3.93
C MET A 48 0.16 -2.94 -4.24
N LYS A 49 0.88 -2.12 -5.03
CA LYS A 49 2.32 -2.30 -5.28
C LYS A 49 3.13 -2.26 -3.99
N ASP A 50 2.83 -1.33 -3.09
CA ASP A 50 3.54 -1.21 -1.81
C ASP A 50 3.27 -2.40 -0.90
N ILE A 51 2.03 -2.89 -0.86
CA ILE A 51 1.64 -4.09 -0.11
C ILE A 51 2.38 -5.32 -0.65
N VAL A 52 2.43 -5.49 -1.97
CA VAL A 52 3.14 -6.61 -2.60
C VAL A 52 4.64 -6.50 -2.34
N LEU A 53 5.23 -5.29 -2.40
CA LEU A 53 6.64 -5.08 -2.07
C LEU A 53 6.93 -5.51 -0.61
N ALA A 54 6.11 -5.06 0.34
CA ALA A 54 6.26 -5.44 1.75
C ALA A 54 6.16 -6.96 1.96
N TRP A 55 5.26 -7.63 1.24
CA TRP A 55 5.14 -9.07 1.25
C TRP A 55 6.38 -9.77 0.66
N LEU A 56 6.88 -9.30 -0.49
CA LEU A 56 8.04 -9.85 -1.18
C LEU A 56 9.32 -9.78 -0.34
N ILE A 57 9.49 -8.72 0.46
CA ILE A 57 10.63 -8.56 1.38
C ILE A 57 10.45 -9.33 2.70
N GLY A 58 9.38 -10.11 2.84
CA GLY A 58 9.19 -11.06 3.95
C GLY A 58 8.31 -10.56 5.10
N ILE A 59 7.56 -9.47 4.93
CA ILE A 59 6.59 -9.00 5.93
C ILE A 59 5.25 -9.72 5.70
N LYS A 60 4.64 -10.24 6.77
CA LYS A 60 3.33 -10.89 6.69
C LYS A 60 2.24 -9.82 6.75
N ILE A 61 1.48 -9.64 5.68
CA ILE A 61 0.47 -8.59 5.60
C ILE A 61 -0.92 -9.15 5.92
N VAL A 62 -1.67 -8.42 6.75
CA VAL A 62 -3.12 -8.56 6.90
C VAL A 62 -3.76 -7.26 6.42
N LEU A 63 -4.45 -7.30 5.29
CA LEU A 63 -5.13 -6.14 4.71
C LEU A 63 -6.58 -6.10 5.20
N ILE A 64 -6.98 -4.99 5.80
CA ILE A 64 -8.36 -4.71 6.22
C ILE A 64 -8.87 -3.55 5.39
N HIS A 65 -10.09 -3.64 4.85
CA HIS A 65 -10.65 -2.60 4.02
C HIS A 65 -12.10 -2.25 4.43
N GLY A 66 -12.53 -1.02 4.11
CA GLY A 66 -13.92 -0.60 4.24
C GLY A 66 -14.70 -0.77 2.93
N GLY A 67 -15.98 -0.42 2.95
CA GLY A 67 -16.84 -0.39 1.76
C GLY A 67 -18.01 0.59 1.88
N GLY A 68 -17.84 1.64 2.70
CA GLY A 68 -18.93 2.55 3.05
C GLY A 68 -19.50 3.30 1.84
N SER A 69 -18.64 3.75 0.94
CA SER A 69 -19.03 4.40 -0.33
C SER A 69 -19.89 3.50 -1.19
N GLU A 70 -19.46 2.25 -1.38
CA GLU A 70 -20.13 1.25 -2.21
C GLU A 70 -21.47 0.83 -1.58
N ILE A 71 -21.53 0.76 -0.25
CA ILE A 71 -22.77 0.54 0.49
C ILE A 71 -23.74 1.70 0.23
N SER A 72 -23.30 2.95 0.40
CA SER A 72 -24.15 4.13 0.17
C SER A 72 -24.67 4.20 -1.28
N GLU A 73 -23.80 3.98 -2.27
CA GLU A 73 -24.19 3.94 -3.69
C GLU A 73 -25.22 2.84 -3.97
N LEU A 74 -25.07 1.67 -3.33
CA LEU A 74 -26.04 0.59 -3.46
C LEU A 74 -27.37 0.96 -2.81
N MET A 75 -27.35 1.59 -1.63
CA MET A 75 -28.56 2.04 -0.93
C MET A 75 -29.36 3.04 -1.76
N GLU A 76 -28.69 4.02 -2.36
CA GLU A 76 -29.31 5.00 -3.25
C GLU A 76 -29.97 4.32 -4.46
N LYS A 77 -29.29 3.33 -5.08
CA LYS A 77 -29.83 2.56 -6.21
C LYS A 77 -31.07 1.74 -5.86
N VAL A 78 -31.20 1.28 -4.61
CA VAL A 78 -32.37 0.52 -4.14
C VAL A 78 -33.45 1.40 -3.50
N GLY A 79 -33.31 2.72 -3.57
CA GLY A 79 -34.31 3.69 -3.09
C GLY A 79 -34.33 3.86 -1.58
N LYS A 80 -33.19 3.68 -0.90
CA LYS A 80 -32.99 4.02 0.51
C LYS A 80 -32.00 5.16 0.68
#